data_AF-A0A2E4EDB7-F1
#
_entry.id   AF-A0A2E4EDB7-F1
#
_cell.length_a   1.000
_cell.length_b   1.000
_cell.length_c   1.000
_cell.angle_alpha   90.00
_cell.angle_beta   90.00
_cell.angle_gamma   90.00
#
_symmetry.space_group_name_H-M   'P 1'
#
loop_
_entity.id
_entity.type
_entity.pdbx_description
1 polymer ?
#
loop_
_entity_poly.entity_id
_entity_poly.type
_entity_poly.pdbx_seq_one_letter_code
_entity_poly.pdbx_strand_id
1 'polypeptide(L)'
;MFRVMLSLLLALGISSSALSAEGEFADYKVGDITHTLPKQATDDYILGIRDIGRALQQCQSKRRTLTNPLIMRQSLLSVSQSRNGCRFVYLREANWQYECTLPAKVATELGLSMERASLRSGQALGDFSDGEKEVLFDSRFCRESSMK
;
A
#
# COMPACT_ATOMS: atom_id res chain seq x y z
N MET A 1 68.71 19.16 -17.65
CA MET A 1 68.81 17.69 -17.70
C MET A 1 67.53 17.10 -17.13
N PHE A 2 66.88 16.26 -17.93
CA PHE A 2 65.61 15.58 -17.64
C PHE A 2 65.70 14.61 -16.45
N ARG A 3 64.57 14.44 -15.73
CA ARG A 3 63.98 13.18 -15.20
C ARG A 3 63.12 13.51 -13.97
N VAL A 4 61.98 12.90 -13.64
CA VAL A 4 61.05 11.93 -14.23
C VAL A 4 59.78 12.14 -13.38
N MET A 5 58.65 12.39 -14.02
CA MET A 5 57.34 12.55 -13.37
C MET A 5 56.77 11.13 -13.17
N LEU A 6 56.77 10.63 -11.93
CA LEU A 6 56.26 9.30 -11.62
C LEU A 6 54.77 9.41 -11.27
N SER A 7 53.91 9.27 -12.28
CA SER A 7 52.47 9.11 -12.14
C SER A 7 52.17 7.67 -11.68
N LEU A 8 51.77 7.49 -10.43
CA LEU A 8 51.24 6.20 -9.96
C LEU A 8 49.72 6.18 -10.19
N LEU A 9 49.30 5.47 -11.23
CA LEU A 9 47.90 5.20 -11.54
C LEU A 9 47.26 4.38 -10.40
N LEU A 10 46.29 4.97 -9.71
CA LEU A 10 45.29 4.19 -8.96
C LEU A 10 44.33 3.56 -9.97
N ALA A 11 44.53 2.26 -10.25
CA ALA A 11 43.49 1.43 -10.85
C ALA A 11 42.42 1.14 -9.80
N LEU A 12 41.45 2.06 -9.66
CA LEU A 12 40.18 1.77 -9.01
C LEU A 12 39.41 0.83 -9.95
N GLY A 13 39.55 -0.47 -9.69
CA GLY A 13 38.64 -1.50 -10.20
C GLY A 13 37.25 -1.22 -9.65
N ILE A 14 36.45 -0.46 -10.40
CA ILE A 14 35.02 -0.36 -10.17
C ILE A 14 34.44 -1.71 -10.58
N SER A 15 34.37 -2.63 -9.63
CA SER A 15 33.54 -3.82 -9.75
C SER A 15 32.09 -3.35 -9.79
N SER A 16 31.59 -3.08 -10.99
CA SER A 16 30.17 -2.91 -11.26
C SER A 16 29.48 -4.26 -11.10
N SER A 17 29.31 -4.69 -9.85
CA SER A 17 28.39 -5.76 -9.50
C SER A 17 26.98 -5.18 -9.51
N ALA A 18 26.50 -4.82 -10.70
CA ALA A 18 25.07 -4.73 -10.94
C ALA A 18 24.53 -6.17 -10.88
N LEU A 19 24.33 -6.69 -9.65
CA LEU A 19 23.45 -7.81 -9.47
C LEU A 19 22.07 -7.32 -9.86
N SER A 20 21.63 -7.68 -11.06
CA SER A 20 20.21 -7.86 -11.33
C SER A 20 19.70 -8.86 -10.29
N ALA A 21 19.15 -8.34 -9.20
CA ALA A 21 18.14 -9.06 -8.46
C ALA A 21 16.95 -9.17 -9.42
N GLU A 22 16.94 -10.22 -10.24
CA GLU A 22 15.72 -10.65 -10.91
C GLU A 22 14.69 -10.88 -9.79
N GLY A 23 13.76 -9.95 -9.63
CA GLY A 23 12.78 -10.00 -8.55
C GLY A 23 11.99 -11.31 -8.67
N GLU A 24 11.77 -12.00 -7.55
CA GLU A 24 10.91 -13.17 -7.51
C GLU A 24 9.49 -12.77 -7.94
N PHE A 25 8.87 -13.56 -8.81
CA PHE A 25 7.48 -13.39 -9.25
C PHE A 25 6.61 -14.51 -8.71
N ALA A 26 5.34 -14.21 -8.42
CA ALA A 26 4.37 -15.20 -7.99
C ALA A 26 2.98 -14.91 -8.61
N ASP A 27 2.15 -15.93 -8.67
CA ASP A 27 0.79 -15.84 -9.21
C ASP A 27 -0.22 -15.46 -8.12
N TYR A 28 -0.96 -14.39 -8.37
CA TYR A 28 -2.00 -13.85 -7.50
C TYR A 28 -3.34 -13.83 -8.22
N LYS A 29 -4.40 -14.36 -7.59
CA LYS A 29 -5.74 -14.38 -8.17
C LYS A 29 -6.53 -13.13 -7.76
N VAL A 30 -6.94 -12.30 -8.72
CA VAL A 30 -7.74 -11.09 -8.49
C VAL A 30 -9.07 -11.26 -9.23
N GLY A 31 -10.16 -11.42 -8.48
CA GLY A 31 -11.42 -11.87 -9.06
C GLY A 31 -11.26 -13.25 -9.70
N ASP A 32 -11.55 -13.36 -11.00
CA ASP A 32 -11.40 -14.60 -11.77
C ASP A 32 -10.10 -14.67 -12.59
N ILE A 33 -9.23 -13.66 -12.50
CA ILE A 33 -8.02 -13.54 -13.32
C ILE A 33 -6.79 -13.81 -12.45
N THR A 34 -5.85 -14.61 -12.97
CA THR A 34 -4.53 -14.82 -12.35
C THR A 34 -3.51 -13.86 -12.95
N HIS A 35 -2.76 -13.17 -12.09
CA HIS A 35 -1.71 -12.23 -12.46
C HIS A 35 -0.37 -12.67 -11.89
N THR A 36 0.67 -12.69 -12.72
CA THR A 36 2.05 -12.91 -12.28
C THR A 36 2.65 -11.55 -11.91
N LEU A 37 2.93 -11.34 -10.62
CA LEU A 37 3.37 -10.05 -10.07
C LEU A 37 4.68 -10.20 -9.28
N PRO A 38 5.48 -9.11 -9.15
CA PRO A 38 6.66 -9.13 -8.29
C PRO A 38 6.24 -9.44 -6.85
N LYS A 39 6.76 -10.54 -6.31
CA LYS A 39 6.36 -11.11 -5.02
C LYS A 39 6.57 -10.11 -3.89
N GLN A 40 7.77 -9.52 -3.81
CA GLN A 40 8.09 -8.56 -2.74
C GLN A 40 7.17 -7.34 -2.75
N ALA A 41 6.96 -6.71 -3.91
CA ALA A 41 6.08 -5.55 -4.02
C ALA A 41 4.62 -5.90 -3.65
N THR A 42 4.19 -7.11 -3.99
CA THR A 42 2.85 -7.60 -3.67
C THR A 42 2.68 -7.91 -2.19
N ASP A 43 3.67 -8.57 -1.57
CA ASP A 43 3.69 -8.85 -0.15
C ASP A 43 3.71 -7.54 0.67
N ASP A 44 4.53 -6.56 0.27
CA ASP A 44 4.61 -5.25 0.91
C ASP A 44 3.27 -4.50 0.85
N TYR A 45 2.60 -4.54 -0.31
CA TYR A 45 1.29 -3.93 -0.48
C TYR A 45 0.23 -4.62 0.41
N ILE A 46 0.15 -5.95 0.39
CA ILE A 46 -0.79 -6.74 1.19
C ILE A 46 -0.58 -6.51 2.68
N LEU A 47 0.67 -6.54 3.15
CA LEU A 47 1.02 -6.26 4.54
C LEU A 47 0.70 -4.81 4.90
N GLY A 48 0.91 -3.86 3.99
CA GLY A 48 0.53 -2.46 4.17
C GLY A 48 -0.97 -2.26 4.38
N ILE A 49 -1.81 -2.93 3.59
CA ILE A 49 -3.27 -2.92 3.76
C ILE A 49 -3.67 -3.55 5.09
N ARG A 50 -3.05 -4.68 5.47
CA ARG A 50 -3.27 -5.34 6.77
C ARG A 50 -2.91 -4.44 7.95
N ASP A 51 -1.78 -3.75 7.85
CA ASP A 51 -1.31 -2.78 8.85
C ASP A 51 -2.32 -1.66 9.08
N ILE A 52 -2.92 -1.13 8.00
CA ILE A 52 -3.99 -0.11 8.09
C ILE A 52 -5.25 -0.71 8.69
N GLY A 53 -5.63 -1.94 8.29
CA GLY A 53 -6.77 -2.64 8.86
C GLY A 53 -6.66 -2.80 10.39
N ARG A 54 -5.48 -3.18 10.88
CA ARG A 54 -5.20 -3.26 12.33
C ARG A 54 -5.23 -1.90 13.02
N ALA A 55 -4.68 -0.87 12.37
CA ALA A 55 -4.73 0.48 12.89
C ALA A 55 -6.16 1.00 13.03
N LEU A 56 -7.05 0.68 12.07
CA LEU A 56 -8.49 0.99 12.17
C LEU A 56 -9.16 0.30 13.35
N GLN A 57 -8.92 -1.00 13.53
CA GLN A 57 -9.48 -1.79 14.64
C GLN A 57 -9.12 -1.23 16.02
N GLN A 58 -7.94 -0.62 16.14
CA GLN A 58 -7.45 -0.03 17.39
C GLN A 58 -7.62 1.50 17.44
N CYS A 59 -8.18 2.10 16.39
CA CYS A 59 -8.17 3.54 16.17
C CYS A 59 -6.76 4.15 16.37
N GLN A 60 -5.71 3.44 16.01
CA GLN A 60 -4.33 3.87 16.18
C GLN A 60 -3.91 4.76 15.00
N SER A 61 -3.31 5.91 15.30
CA SER A 61 -2.80 6.79 14.25
C SER A 61 -1.75 6.09 13.40
N LYS A 62 -2.00 6.00 12.08
CA LYS A 62 -1.13 5.31 11.12
C LYS A 62 -1.31 5.94 9.75
N ARG A 63 -0.21 6.14 9.04
CA ARG A 63 -0.24 6.59 7.64
C ARG A 63 0.63 5.68 6.79
N ARG A 64 0.12 5.29 5.63
CA ARG A 64 0.83 4.50 4.62
C ARG A 64 0.58 5.08 3.24
N THR A 65 1.61 5.03 2.42
CA THR A 65 1.51 5.25 0.99
C THR A 65 1.89 3.93 0.35
N LEU A 66 0.97 3.35 -0.42
CA LEU A 66 1.10 2.01 -0.99
C LEU A 66 0.99 2.08 -2.50
N THR A 67 1.89 1.42 -3.21
CA THR A 67 1.82 1.27 -4.67
C THR A 67 1.22 -0.08 -4.98
N ASN A 68 0.04 -0.11 -5.62
CA ASN A 68 -0.58 -1.36 -6.04
C ASN A 68 0.20 -1.94 -7.24
N PRO A 69 0.86 -3.10 -7.10
CA PRO A 69 1.69 -3.68 -8.17
C PRO A 69 0.87 -4.17 -9.37
N LEU A 70 -0.45 -4.33 -9.23
CA LEU A 70 -1.33 -4.74 -10.33
C LEU A 70 -1.52 -3.62 -11.36
N ILE A 71 -1.70 -2.40 -10.89
CA ILE A 71 -2.07 -1.23 -11.72
C ILE A 71 -1.01 -0.12 -11.71
N MET A 72 0.05 -0.29 -10.91
CA MET A 72 1.15 0.67 -10.75
C MET A 72 0.68 2.07 -10.32
N ARG A 73 -0.38 2.12 -9.51
CA ARG A 73 -0.94 3.36 -8.95
C ARG A 73 -0.72 3.43 -7.45
N GLN A 74 -0.53 4.65 -6.97
CA GLN A 74 -0.27 4.92 -5.57
C GLN A 74 -1.54 5.35 -4.85
N SER A 75 -1.72 4.81 -3.66
CA SER A 75 -2.79 5.11 -2.74
C SER A 75 -2.22 5.62 -1.42
N LEU A 76 -2.90 6.57 -0.78
CA LEU A 76 -2.57 7.04 0.57
C LEU A 76 -3.70 6.68 1.51
N LEU A 77 -3.35 6.01 2.61
CA LEU A 77 -4.26 5.61 3.67
C LEU A 77 -3.79 6.23 4.98
N SER A 78 -4.70 6.88 5.71
CA SER A 78 -4.40 7.55 6.97
C SER A 78 -5.51 7.31 7.97
N VAL A 79 -5.15 6.75 9.12
CA VAL A 79 -5.98 6.61 10.32
C VAL A 79 -5.50 7.63 11.34
N SER A 80 -6.40 8.34 12.00
CA SER A 80 -6.08 9.18 13.16
C SER A 80 -7.15 9.09 14.24
N GLN A 81 -6.74 9.25 15.49
CA GLN A 81 -7.65 9.20 16.64
C GLN A 81 -8.69 10.33 16.62
N SER A 82 -9.89 10.02 17.07
CA SER A 82 -10.98 10.97 17.35
C SER A 82 -11.62 10.61 18.70
N ARG A 83 -12.46 11.49 19.27
CA ARG A 83 -13.05 11.29 20.60
C ARG A 83 -13.85 9.99 20.74
N ASN A 84 -14.59 9.59 19.69
CA ASN A 84 -15.51 8.45 19.72
C ASN A 84 -15.15 7.36 18.68
N GLY A 85 -13.91 7.33 18.22
CA GLY A 85 -13.46 6.41 17.17
C GLY A 85 -12.25 6.95 16.42
N CYS A 86 -12.24 6.87 15.10
CA CYS A 86 -11.15 7.39 14.28
C CYS A 86 -11.62 8.15 13.04
N ARG A 87 -10.77 9.05 12.57
CA ARG A 87 -10.86 9.58 11.22
C ARG A 87 -10.04 8.67 10.30
N PHE A 88 -10.63 8.30 9.17
CA PHE A 88 -9.97 7.55 8.12
C PHE A 88 -9.99 8.35 6.84
N VAL A 89 -8.83 8.53 6.21
CA VAL A 89 -8.69 9.17 4.91
C VAL A 89 -8.05 8.17 3.97
N TYR A 90 -8.74 7.91 2.85
CA TYR A 90 -8.24 7.04 1.80
C TYR A 90 -8.27 7.79 0.47
N LEU A 91 -7.09 8.17 -0.02
CA LEU A 91 -6.88 8.62 -1.39
C LEU A 91 -6.54 7.40 -2.25
N ARG A 92 -7.52 6.87 -2.98
CA ARG A 92 -7.36 5.73 -3.87
C ARG A 92 -6.86 6.19 -5.23
N GLU A 93 -5.66 5.74 -5.57
CA GLU A 93 -5.07 5.88 -6.92
C GLU A 93 -5.00 7.34 -7.41
N ALA A 94 -4.94 8.29 -6.48
CA ALA A 94 -5.03 9.75 -6.70
C ALA A 94 -6.30 10.26 -7.41
N ASN A 95 -7.32 9.41 -7.61
CA ASN A 95 -8.54 9.74 -8.36
C ASN A 95 -9.76 9.94 -7.44
N TRP A 96 -9.83 9.15 -6.35
CA TRP A 96 -10.93 9.19 -5.39
C TRP A 96 -10.41 9.40 -3.98
N GLN A 97 -11.08 10.27 -3.25
CA GLN A 97 -10.80 10.50 -1.84
C GLN A 97 -12.04 10.18 -1.01
N TYR A 98 -11.85 9.29 -0.03
CA TYR A 98 -12.81 8.96 1.00
C TYR A 98 -12.35 9.58 2.32
N GLU A 99 -13.15 10.50 2.85
CA GLU A 99 -12.93 11.06 4.18
C GLU A 99 -14.02 10.57 5.13
N CYS A 100 -13.64 9.75 6.09
CA CYS A 100 -14.54 9.07 6.99
C CYS A 100 -14.34 9.50 8.45
N THR A 101 -15.43 9.66 9.19
CA THR A 101 -15.43 9.73 10.65
C THR A 101 -16.17 8.52 11.19
N LEU A 102 -15.40 7.54 11.66
CA LEU A 102 -15.89 6.22 12.00
C LEU A 102 -16.05 6.08 13.52
N PRO A 103 -17.24 5.74 14.03
CA PRO A 103 -17.39 5.22 15.39
C PRO A 103 -16.51 3.98 15.58
N ALA A 104 -16.01 3.74 16.80
CA ALA A 104 -15.09 2.64 17.09
C ALA A 104 -15.55 1.28 16.52
N LYS A 105 -16.84 0.94 16.64
CA LYS A 105 -17.40 -0.30 16.09
C LYS A 105 -17.26 -0.39 14.57
N VAL A 106 -17.62 0.67 13.86
CA VAL A 106 -17.57 0.74 12.39
C VAL A 106 -16.12 0.73 11.90
N ALA A 107 -15.21 1.39 12.63
CA ALA A 107 -13.78 1.34 12.36
C ALA A 107 -13.24 -0.10 12.47
N THR A 108 -13.65 -0.84 13.51
CA THR A 108 -13.30 -2.25 13.67
C THR A 108 -13.85 -3.12 12.55
N GLU A 109 -15.10 -2.92 12.13
CA GLU A 109 -15.72 -3.65 11.02
C GLU A 109 -14.95 -3.43 9.70
N LEU A 110 -14.66 -2.17 9.36
CA LEU A 110 -13.85 -1.82 8.19
C LEU A 110 -12.45 -2.44 8.27
N GLY A 111 -11.79 -2.28 9.42
CA GLY A 111 -10.43 -2.79 9.64
C GLY A 111 -10.34 -4.32 9.55
N LEU A 112 -11.36 -5.04 10.02
CA LEU A 112 -11.49 -6.49 9.85
C LEU A 112 -11.73 -6.87 8.39
N SER A 113 -12.53 -6.11 7.64
CA SER A 113 -12.75 -6.36 6.21
C SER A 113 -11.45 -6.23 5.41
N MET A 114 -10.68 -5.16 5.64
CA MET A 114 -9.37 -4.94 5.03
C MET A 114 -8.36 -6.05 5.39
N GLU A 115 -8.31 -6.47 6.65
CA GLU A 115 -7.44 -7.56 7.08
C GLU A 115 -7.84 -8.90 6.41
N ARG A 116 -9.13 -9.21 6.32
CA ARG A 116 -9.60 -10.42 5.60
C ARG A 116 -9.26 -10.38 4.12
N ALA A 117 -9.43 -9.24 3.46
CA ALA A 117 -9.04 -9.05 2.06
C ALA A 117 -7.52 -9.26 1.87
N SER A 118 -6.70 -8.87 2.84
CA SER A 118 -5.25 -9.10 2.82
C SER A 118 -4.82 -10.56 3.06
N LEU A 119 -5.72 -11.44 3.52
CA LEU A 119 -5.41 -12.85 3.79
C LEU A 119 -5.77 -13.76 2.62
N ARG A 120 -6.61 -13.29 1.69
CA ARG A 120 -7.00 -14.02 0.48
C ARG A 120 -6.10 -13.58 -0.67
N SER A 121 -5.52 -14.55 -1.39
CA SER A 121 -4.62 -14.27 -2.51
C SER A 121 -5.25 -13.22 -3.44
N GLY A 122 -4.51 -12.14 -3.70
CA GLY A 122 -4.83 -11.07 -4.65
C GLY A 122 -6.04 -10.19 -4.31
N GLN A 123 -6.89 -10.50 -3.34
CA GLN A 123 -8.13 -9.72 -3.13
C GLN A 123 -7.86 -8.26 -2.73
N ALA A 124 -6.84 -7.99 -1.92
CA ALA A 124 -6.43 -6.62 -1.59
C ALA A 124 -5.96 -5.78 -2.80
N LEU A 125 -5.56 -6.43 -3.90
CA LEU A 125 -5.07 -5.77 -5.12
C LEU A 125 -6.21 -5.28 -6.03
N GLY A 126 -7.40 -5.84 -5.87
CA GLY A 126 -8.55 -5.55 -6.71
C GLY A 126 -9.42 -4.42 -6.18
N ASP A 127 -10.71 -4.49 -6.50
CA ASP A 127 -11.72 -3.58 -5.98
C ASP A 127 -12.02 -3.83 -4.51
N PHE A 128 -12.72 -2.87 -3.90
CA PHE A 128 -13.22 -2.97 -2.54
C PHE A 128 -14.02 -4.25 -2.33
N SER A 129 -13.72 -4.95 -1.23
CA SER A 129 -14.57 -6.00 -0.70
C SER A 129 -15.94 -5.45 -0.29
N ASP A 130 -16.94 -6.32 -0.17
CA ASP A 130 -18.29 -5.87 0.17
C ASP A 130 -18.34 -5.17 1.54
N GLY A 131 -17.59 -5.66 2.54
CA GLY A 131 -17.48 -4.99 3.84
C GLY A 131 -16.74 -3.65 3.80
N GLU A 132 -15.85 -3.44 2.83
CA GLU A 132 -15.25 -2.11 2.61
C GLU A 132 -16.28 -1.17 1.97
N LYS A 133 -17.04 -1.63 0.97
CA LYS A 133 -18.08 -0.83 0.30
C LYS A 133 -19.18 -0.40 1.27
N GLU A 134 -19.63 -1.30 2.15
CA GLU A 134 -20.66 -1.02 3.16
C GLU A 134 -20.30 0.17 4.06
N VAL A 135 -19.01 0.40 4.31
CA VAL A 135 -18.55 1.52 5.14
C VAL A 135 -18.14 2.73 4.30
N LEU A 136 -17.30 2.53 3.27
CA LEU A 136 -16.73 3.62 2.47
C LEU A 136 -17.78 4.40 1.68
N PHE A 137 -18.86 3.74 1.28
CA PHE A 137 -19.93 4.35 0.49
C PHE A 137 -21.14 4.76 1.35
N ASP A 138 -21.06 4.57 2.67
CA ASP A 138 -22.09 5.05 3.58
C ASP A 138 -21.89 6.54 3.89
N SER A 139 -22.77 7.37 3.33
CA SER A 139 -22.73 8.83 3.49
C SER A 139 -22.91 9.31 4.93
N ARG A 140 -23.36 8.45 5.85
CA ARG A 140 -23.43 8.76 7.29
C ARG A 140 -22.04 8.85 7.91
N PHE A 141 -21.07 8.12 7.35
CA PHE A 141 -19.72 8.00 7.89
C PHE A 141 -18.67 8.65 6.99
N CYS A 142 -18.83 8.55 5.67
CA CYS A 142 -17.83 8.90 4.69
C CYS A 142 -18.34 9.94 3.68
N ARG A 143 -17.45 10.86 3.29
CA ARG A 143 -17.64 11.74 2.14
C ARG A 143 -16.68 11.31 1.03
N GLU A 144 -17.23 11.05 -0.15
CA GLU A 144 -16.46 10.79 -1.37
C GLU A 144 -16.27 12.08 -2.17
N SER A 145 -15.07 12.28 -2.70
CA SER A 145 -14.79 13.31 -3.70
C SER A 145 -13.89 12.77 -4.80
N SER A 146 -14.25 13.03 -6.05
CA SER A 146 -13.36 12.81 -7.19
C SER A 146 -12.34 13.95 -7.27
N MET A 147 -11.07 13.59 -7.41
CA MET A 147 -9.99 14.54 -7.65
C MET A 147 -9.81 14.68 -9.15
N LYS A 148 -10.14 15.87 -9.68
CA LYS A 148 -9.94 16.24 -11.09
C LYS A 148 -8.52 16.68 -11.35
#